data_AF-A0A7J7K646-F1
#
_entry.id   AF-A0A7J7K646-F1
#
_cell.length_a   1.000
_cell.length_b   1.000
_cell.length_c   1.000
_cell.angle_alpha   90.00
_cell.angle_beta   90.00
_cell.angle_gamma   90.00
#
_symmetry.space_group_name_H-M   'P 1'
#
loop_
_entity.id
_entity.type
_entity.pdbx_description
1 polymer ?
#
loop_
_entity_poly.entity_id
_entity_poly.type
_entity_poly.pdbx_seq_one_letter_code
_entity_poly.pdbx_strand_id
1 'polypeptide(L)'
;MYIYSDMLKLGSSKEWDIALEAITGTKNMSAEPLIEYFQPLYDWLKDYNERNGLAGDTWSDECPTDLPDADTVDDAECKDDPSTGSTLDQLPLCLTLLLAMLIHIPKLFN
;
A
#
# COMPACT_ATOMS: atom_id res chain seq x y z
N MET A 1 -29.29 -0.63 28.98
CA MET A 1 -27.98 -0.87 28.33
C MET A 1 -28.26 -1.24 26.88
N TYR A 2 -28.17 -0.28 25.95
CA TYR A 2 -28.47 -0.47 24.51
C TYR A 2 -27.42 0.21 23.63
N ILE A 3 -26.17 -0.25 23.71
CA ILE A 3 -25.02 0.41 23.07
C ILE A 3 -25.20 0.59 21.55
N TYR A 4 -25.76 -0.40 20.86
CA TYR A 4 -26.02 -0.34 19.42
C TYR A 4 -27.16 0.62 19.08
N SER A 5 -28.21 0.67 19.89
CA SER A 5 -29.33 1.61 19.65
C SER A 5 -28.86 3.05 19.79
N ASP A 6 -28.01 3.32 20.78
CA ASP A 6 -27.52 4.66 21.04
C ASP A 6 -26.51 5.12 19.98
N MET A 7 -25.65 4.24 19.49
CA MET A 7 -24.81 4.52 18.31
C MET A 7 -25.64 4.76 17.06
N LEU A 8 -26.59 3.87 16.73
CA LEU A 8 -27.38 3.97 15.50
C LEU A 8 -28.29 5.20 15.48
N LYS A 9 -28.71 5.72 16.64
CA LYS A 9 -29.43 7.00 16.77
C LYS A 9 -28.58 8.21 16.38
N LEU A 10 -27.25 8.15 16.52
CA LEU A 10 -26.38 9.27 16.14
C LEU A 10 -26.39 9.49 14.62
N GLY A 11 -26.55 8.42 13.83
CA GLY A 11 -26.56 8.49 12.37
C GLY A 11 -25.34 9.26 11.84
N SER A 12 -25.55 10.16 10.88
CA SER A 12 -24.51 11.07 10.35
C SER A 12 -24.33 12.36 11.17
N SER A 13 -24.98 12.48 12.33
CA SER A 13 -24.95 13.72 13.13
C SER A 13 -23.67 13.89 13.96
N LYS A 14 -22.88 12.83 14.11
CA LYS A 14 -21.57 12.82 14.77
C LYS A 14 -20.53 12.27 13.82
N GLU A 15 -19.28 12.63 14.05
CA GLU A 15 -18.14 12.03 13.34
C GLU A 15 -18.08 10.52 13.58
N TRP A 16 -17.57 9.79 12.59
CA TRP A 16 -17.59 8.33 12.56
C TRP A 16 -16.76 7.69 13.67
N ASP A 17 -15.72 8.38 14.14
CA ASP A 17 -14.84 7.98 15.24
C ASP A 17 -15.56 8.03 16.60
N ILE A 18 -16.44 9.01 16.82
CA ILE A 18 -17.29 9.12 18.01
C ILE A 18 -18.33 7.98 18.03
N ALA A 19 -18.93 7.69 16.88
CA ALA A 19 -19.87 6.58 16.74
C ALA A 19 -19.18 5.22 16.96
N LEU A 20 -17.95 5.06 16.46
CA LEU A 20 -17.13 3.87 16.66
C LEU A 20 -16.76 3.69 18.14
N GLU A 21 -16.27 4.75 18.80
CA GLU A 21 -15.89 4.74 20.21
C GLU A 21 -17.05 4.35 21.13
N ALA A 22 -18.29 4.74 20.79
CA ALA A 22 -19.47 4.37 21.56
C ALA A 22 -19.74 2.85 21.63
N ILE A 23 -19.18 2.06 20.70
CA ILE A 23 -19.34 0.60 20.65
C ILE A 23 -18.05 -0.13 21.01
N THR A 24 -16.92 0.29 20.44
CA THR A 24 -15.65 -0.43 20.58
C THR A 24 -14.81 0.09 21.74
N GLY A 25 -15.12 1.28 22.27
CA GLY A 25 -14.27 2.00 23.21
C GLY A 25 -13.00 2.59 22.58
N THR A 26 -12.86 2.52 21.24
CA THR A 26 -11.70 3.01 20.50
C THR A 26 -12.12 4.02 19.44
N LYS A 27 -11.34 5.10 19.28
CA LYS A 27 -11.54 6.08 18.20
C LYS A 27 -10.89 5.67 16.87
N ASN A 28 -9.86 4.84 16.95
CA ASN A 28 -9.09 4.39 15.78
C ASN A 28 -9.63 3.06 15.26
N MET A 29 -9.65 2.93 13.94
CA MET A 29 -9.96 1.68 13.25
C MET A 29 -8.81 0.69 13.43
N SER A 30 -9.13 -0.56 13.77
CA SER A 30 -8.18 -1.67 13.85
C SER A 30 -8.63 -2.81 12.96
N ALA A 31 -7.69 -3.41 12.22
CA ALA A 31 -7.91 -4.63 11.44
C ALA A 31 -7.75 -5.90 12.30
N GLU A 32 -7.30 -5.78 13.55
CA GLU A 32 -7.03 -6.90 14.45
C GLU A 32 -8.24 -7.85 14.61
N PRO A 33 -9.48 -7.38 14.86
CA PRO A 33 -10.62 -8.28 14.99
C PRO A 33 -10.94 -9.05 13.70
N LEU A 34 -10.62 -8.47 12.54
CA LEU A 34 -10.81 -9.10 11.25
C LEU A 34 -9.77 -10.21 11.01
N ILE A 35 -8.50 -9.93 11.36
CA ILE A 35 -7.42 -10.93 11.28
C ILE A 35 -7.71 -12.08 12.24
N GLU A 36 -8.10 -11.78 13.48
CA GLU A 36 -8.44 -12.80 14.48
C GLU A 36 -9.56 -13.73 14.00
N TYR A 37 -10.61 -13.15 13.38
CA TYR A 37 -11.71 -13.92 12.80
C TYR A 37 -11.24 -14.92 11.73
N PHE A 38 -10.30 -14.52 10.87
CA PHE A 38 -9.78 -15.35 9.78
C PHE A 38 -8.55 -16.18 10.15
N GLN A 39 -8.03 -16.07 11.37
CA GLN A 39 -6.79 -16.74 11.77
C GLN A 39 -6.79 -18.27 11.55
N PRO A 40 -7.87 -19.02 11.91
CA PRO A 40 -7.89 -20.46 11.67
C PRO A 40 -7.84 -20.83 10.17
N LEU A 41 -8.47 -20.01 9.32
CA LEU A 41 -8.45 -20.20 7.88
C LEU A 41 -7.07 -19.87 7.31
N TYR A 42 -6.44 -18.80 7.80
CA TYR A 42 -5.09 -18.41 7.40
C TYR A 42 -4.08 -19.53 7.68
N ASP A 43 -4.11 -20.11 8.88
CA ASP A 43 -3.22 -21.20 9.26
C ASP A 43 -3.41 -22.44 8.38
N TRP A 44 -4.67 -22.78 8.07
CA TRP A 44 -4.98 -23.88 7.16
C TRP A 44 -4.51 -23.62 5.73
N LEU A 45 -4.75 -22.41 5.21
CA LEU A 45 -4.34 -22.02 3.86
C LEU A 45 -2.82 -22.05 3.70
N LYS A 46 -2.09 -21.64 4.75
CA LYS A 46 -0.63 -21.68 4.75
C LYS A 46 -0.12 -23.11 4.57
N ASP A 47 -0.59 -24.04 5.41
CA ASP A 47 -0.21 -25.46 5.31
C ASP A 47 -0.68 -26.12 4.00
N TYR A 48 -1.86 -25.75 3.51
CA TYR A 48 -2.35 -26.23 2.22
C TYR A 48 -1.47 -25.74 1.06
N ASN A 49 -1.13 -24.45 1.01
CA ASN A 49 -0.32 -23.88 -0.06
C ASN A 49 1.11 -24.45 -0.05
N GLU A 50 1.68 -24.66 1.13
CA GLU A 50 2.99 -25.30 1.28
C GLU A 50 2.97 -26.74 0.73
N ARG A 51 1.94 -27.53 1.07
CA ARG A 51 1.81 -28.92 0.57
C ARG A 51 1.59 -29.01 -0.94
N ASN A 52 0.98 -28.01 -1.54
CA ASN A 52 0.68 -27.98 -2.98
C ASN A 52 1.72 -27.21 -3.80
N GLY A 53 2.79 -26.70 -3.18
CA GLY A 53 3.83 -25.94 -3.87
C GLY A 53 3.42 -24.54 -4.32
N LEU A 54 2.29 -24.02 -3.82
CA LEU A 54 1.73 -22.70 -4.17
C LEU A 54 2.32 -21.57 -3.32
N ALA A 55 3.21 -21.90 -2.37
CA ALA A 55 3.77 -20.93 -1.42
C ALA A 55 4.77 -19.94 -2.05
N GLY A 56 5.25 -20.21 -3.27
CA GLY A 56 6.20 -19.36 -4.00
C GLY A 56 5.57 -18.46 -5.06
N ASP A 57 4.27 -18.63 -5.32
CA ASP A 57 3.61 -18.02 -6.47
C ASP A 57 2.95 -16.70 -6.03
N THR A 58 3.77 -15.70 -5.74
CA THR A 58 3.27 -14.32 -5.66
C THR A 58 2.91 -13.81 -7.05
N TRP A 59 2.22 -12.69 -7.11
CA TRP A 59 2.03 -11.97 -8.38
C TRP A 59 3.40 -11.61 -8.97
N SER A 60 3.56 -11.79 -10.27
CA SER A 60 4.72 -11.24 -10.99
C SER A 60 4.60 -9.73 -11.01
N ASP A 61 5.71 -9.03 -10.77
CA ASP A 61 5.81 -7.59 -11.06
C ASP A 61 5.78 -7.32 -12.57
N GLU A 62 6.00 -8.37 -13.37
CA GLU A 62 5.92 -8.31 -14.83
C GLU A 62 4.46 -8.29 -15.29
N CYS A 63 4.15 -7.29 -16.11
CA CYS A 63 2.87 -7.14 -16.77
C CYS A 63 2.65 -8.30 -17.77
N PRO A 64 1.51 -9.01 -17.75
CA PRO A 64 1.22 -10.07 -18.71
C PRO A 64 1.16 -9.52 -20.14
N THR A 65 2.08 -9.97 -21.00
CA THR A 65 2.19 -9.51 -22.40
C THR A 65 1.18 -10.14 -23.35
N ASP A 66 0.49 -11.19 -22.90
CA ASP A 66 -0.35 -12.05 -23.75
C ASP A 66 -1.84 -11.76 -23.59
N LEU A 67 -2.20 -10.60 -23.02
CA LEU A 67 -3.58 -10.15 -22.99
C LEU A 67 -4.00 -9.68 -24.38
N PRO A 68 -5.17 -10.10 -24.89
CA PRO A 68 -5.68 -9.62 -26.17
C PRO A 68 -5.79 -8.09 -26.12
N ASP A 69 -5.27 -7.42 -27.16
CA ASP A 69 -5.15 -5.97 -27.26
C ASP A 69 -6.39 -5.27 -26.67
N ALA A 70 -6.12 -4.40 -25.69
CA ALA A 70 -7.06 -3.78 -24.76
C ALA A 70 -7.98 -2.73 -25.41
N ASP A 71 -8.47 -2.98 -26.62
CA ASP A 71 -9.41 -2.09 -27.32
C ASP A 71 -10.87 -2.36 -26.90
N THR A 72 -11.13 -3.29 -25.97
CA THR A 72 -12.50 -3.66 -25.56
C THR A 72 -12.74 -3.80 -24.06
N VAL A 73 -11.77 -3.47 -23.20
CA VAL A 73 -11.94 -3.56 -21.74
C VAL A 73 -11.31 -2.34 -21.06
N ASP A 74 -12.14 -1.39 -20.64
CA ASP A 74 -11.74 -0.14 -19.96
C ASP A 74 -11.17 -0.34 -18.53
N ASP A 75 -10.85 -1.57 -18.12
CA ASP A 75 -10.45 -1.88 -16.73
C ASP A 75 -9.15 -2.70 -16.59
N ALA A 76 -8.31 -2.77 -17.65
CA ALA A 76 -7.00 -3.39 -17.56
C ALA A 76 -5.90 -2.36 -17.82
N GLU A 77 -5.46 -1.66 -16.77
CA GLU A 77 -4.30 -0.79 -16.90
C GLU A 77 -3.32 -0.96 -15.74
N CYS A 78 -2.40 -1.92 -15.92
CA CYS A 78 -1.04 -1.77 -15.43
C CYS A 78 -0.29 -0.88 -16.43
N LYS A 79 -0.42 0.44 -16.26
CA LYS A 79 0.50 1.38 -16.90
C LYS A 79 1.83 1.22 -16.19
N ASP A 80 2.83 0.67 -16.89
CA ASP A 80 4.22 0.92 -16.55
C ASP A 80 4.41 2.44 -16.60
N ASP A 81 4.55 3.11 -15.45
CA ASP A 81 4.99 4.49 -15.43
C ASP A 81 6.50 4.50 -15.75
N PRO A 82 6.95 5.09 -16.88
CA PRO A 82 8.37 5.20 -17.18
C PRO A 82 9.11 6.18 -16.24
N SER A 83 8.45 6.74 -15.21
CA SER A 83 9.03 7.76 -14.35
C SER A 83 9.81 7.29 -13.13
N THR A 84 10.14 5.99 -13.02
CA THR A 84 11.23 5.57 -12.08
C THR A 84 12.62 5.72 -12.74
N GLY A 85 12.84 6.86 -13.40
CA GLY A 85 14.16 7.47 -13.43
C GLY A 85 14.29 8.26 -12.14
N SER A 86 15.15 7.78 -11.25
CA SER A 86 15.57 8.50 -10.04
C SER A 86 15.72 10.00 -10.34
N THR A 87 15.06 10.85 -9.55
CA THR A 87 14.98 12.32 -9.70
C THR A 87 16.33 13.07 -9.70
N LEU A 88 17.45 12.36 -9.71
CA LEU A 88 18.81 12.89 -9.93
C LEU A 88 19.15 13.06 -11.42
N ASP A 89 18.40 12.45 -12.34
CA ASP A 89 18.64 12.58 -13.79
C ASP A 89 17.99 13.82 -14.43
N GLN A 90 17.18 14.56 -13.67
CA GLN A 90 16.47 15.77 -14.15
C GLN A 90 17.03 17.08 -13.61
N LEU A 91 18.11 17.05 -12.83
CA LEU A 91 18.82 18.26 -12.43
C LEU A 91 19.67 18.74 -13.61
N PRO A 92 19.66 20.04 -13.97
CA PRO A 92 20.49 20.54 -15.05
C PRO A 92 21.96 20.22 -14.75
N LEU A 93 22.75 19.87 -15.76
CA LEU A 93 24.20 19.59 -15.66
C LEU A 93 24.97 20.63 -14.81
N CYS A 94 24.46 21.86 -14.74
CA CYS A 94 25.00 22.93 -13.90
C CYS A 94 24.88 22.63 -12.40
N LEU A 95 23.77 22.07 -11.93
CA LEU A 95 23.54 21.78 -10.52
C LEU A 95 24.32 20.55 -10.05
N THR A 96 24.49 19.55 -10.93
CA THR A 96 25.35 18.39 -10.65
C THR A 96 26.83 18.78 -10.60
N LEU A 97 27.28 19.67 -11.48
CA LEU A 97 28.63 20.26 -11.42
C LEU A 97 28.84 21.14 -10.18
N LEU A 98 27.84 21.92 -9.75
CA LEU A 98 27.91 22.72 -8.53
C LEU A 98 28.02 21.84 -7.28
N LEU A 99 27.22 20.78 -7.17
CA LEU A 99 27.32 19.82 -6.08
C LEU A 99 28.65 19.05 -6.10
N ALA A 100 29.13 18.63 -7.27
CA ALA A 100 30.42 17.98 -7.43
C ALA A 100 31.59 18.88 -7.01
N MET A 101 31.53 20.18 -7.34
CA MET A 101 32.49 21.17 -6.86
C MET A 101 32.43 21.34 -5.34
N LEU A 102 31.24 21.42 -4.74
CA LEU A 102 31.08 21.57 -3.28
C LEU A 102 31.60 20.36 -2.50
N ILE A 103 31.49 19.14 -3.06
CA ILE A 103 31.96 17.91 -2.44
C ILE A 103 33.50 17.73 -2.59
N HIS A 104 34.13 18.33 -3.61
CA HIS A 104 35.58 18.23 -3.86
C HIS A 104 36.43 19.40 -3.34
N ILE A 105 35.84 20.52 -2.90
CA ILE A 105 36.59 21.63 -2.29
C ILE A 105 37.38 21.28 -1.01
N PRO A 106 36.98 20.34 -0.12
CA PRO A 106 37.76 20.10 1.10
C PRO A 106 39.12 19.41 0.88
N LYS A 107 39.47 19.00 -0.35
CA LYS A 107 40.80 18.41 -0.65
C LYS A 107 41.84 19.40 -1.19
N LEU A 108 41.53 20.70 -1.24
CA LEU A 108 42.49 21.75 -1.65
C LEU A 108 42.90 22.70 -0.52
N PHE A 109 42.44 22.46 0.71
CA PHE A 109 42.91 23.12 1.92
C PHE A 109 43.16 22.10 3.03
N ASN A 110 44.15 21.22 2.80
CA ASN A 110 45.12 20.68 3.77
C ASN A 110 46.01 19.67 3.04
#